data_AF-A0A7W6RPB0-F1
#
_entry.id   AF-A0A7W6RPB0-F1
#
_cell.length_a   1.000
_cell.length_b   1.000
_cell.length_c   1.000
_cell.angle_alpha   90.00
_cell.angle_beta   90.00
_cell.angle_gamma   90.00
#
_symmetry.space_group_name_H-M   'P 1'
#
loop_
_entity.id
_entity.type
_entity.pdbx_description
1 polymer ?
#
loop_
_entity_poly.entity_id
_entity_poly.type
_entity_poly.pdbx_seq_one_letter_code
_entity_poly.pdbx_strand_id
1 'polypeptide(L)'
;MTVIVAGETARADDFSLGGYGRDTNPELRERGVVYFPNTTSCGTSTAVSIPCMFSVYPRRAYTHRKGLETENVLDVLTHANVSVSWFDNDTGSYHVTDRVAYQFLPSSADSRFCKDGECLDAILLDRMDSWLSTVKGDSVLILHQLGSHGPAYFSRYPNDFRHFAPDCRANDFGACSTQEIKNAYDNSILYTDHIVSQVIDKLKARSSTIAGSVIYLSDHGESLGEHGLYLHGAPYVFAPSQQTHVPFLVWIADDLQRSGGFDMGCLDRNAALPKSHDNLFHSVLGLMDVSTKVYDPTLDIFAKCRRRGTNLADARSVSMAG
;
A
#
# COMPACT_ATOMS: atom_id res chain seq x y z
N MET A 1 -0.49 -13.11 -9.83
CA MET A 1 -0.52 -11.64 -10.01
C MET A 1 -0.70 -10.97 -8.66
N THR A 2 -0.02 -9.85 -8.44
CA THR A 2 -0.12 -9.08 -7.19
C THR A 2 -0.40 -7.62 -7.51
N VAL A 3 -1.36 -7.02 -6.81
CA VAL A 3 -1.59 -5.57 -6.83
C VAL A 3 -1.07 -4.99 -5.52
N ILE A 4 -0.19 -4.01 -5.61
CA ILE A 4 0.29 -3.24 -4.45
C ILE A 4 -0.40 -1.88 -4.52
N VAL A 5 -1.24 -1.59 -3.54
CA VAL A 5 -1.82 -0.27 -3.37
C VAL A 5 -0.93 0.49 -2.38
N ALA A 6 -0.11 1.39 -2.90
CA ALA A 6 0.66 2.33 -2.09
C ALA A 6 -0.28 3.47 -1.69
N GLY A 7 -0.73 3.44 -0.43
CA GLY A 7 -1.58 4.48 0.15
C GLY A 7 -0.77 5.71 0.53
N GLU A 8 -1.46 6.83 0.67
CA GLU A 8 -0.89 8.14 1.00
C GLU A 8 -1.54 8.69 2.28
N THR A 9 -0.73 9.10 3.25
CA THR A 9 -1.13 9.87 4.45
C THR A 9 -2.09 9.14 5.44
N ALA A 10 -2.56 7.95 5.12
CA ALA A 10 -3.48 7.18 5.97
C ALA A 10 -2.78 6.65 7.24
N ARG A 11 -3.35 6.89 8.42
CA ARG A 11 -2.80 6.45 9.73
C ARG A 11 -3.63 5.33 10.32
N ALA A 12 -2.97 4.37 10.98
CA ALA A 12 -3.63 3.19 11.52
C ALA A 12 -4.66 3.50 12.63
N ASP A 13 -4.45 4.59 13.37
CA ASP A 13 -5.31 5.00 14.49
C ASP A 13 -6.77 5.28 14.06
N ASP A 14 -7.02 5.54 12.77
CA ASP A 14 -8.33 5.85 12.21
C ASP A 14 -8.86 4.72 11.29
N PHE A 15 -8.26 3.52 11.36
CA PHE A 15 -8.77 2.31 10.71
C PHE A 15 -9.62 1.48 11.67
N SER A 16 -10.90 1.30 11.34
CA SER A 16 -11.83 0.44 12.11
C SER A 16 -11.39 -1.03 12.18
N LEU A 17 -10.63 -1.51 11.19
CA LEU A 17 -10.00 -2.84 11.22
C LEU A 17 -9.00 -3.01 12.37
N GLY A 18 -8.41 -1.91 12.83
CA GLY A 18 -7.51 -1.85 13.98
C GLY A 18 -8.20 -1.53 15.31
N GLY A 19 -9.53 -1.44 15.32
CA GLY A 19 -10.31 -1.13 16.53
C GLY A 19 -10.65 0.35 16.70
N TYR A 20 -10.48 1.19 15.68
CA TYR A 20 -10.99 2.57 15.70
C TYR A 20 -12.52 2.59 15.89
N GLY A 21 -13.01 3.54 16.68
CA GLY A 21 -14.41 3.57 17.13
C GLY A 21 -15.44 4.00 16.07
N ARG A 22 -15.01 4.49 14.91
CA ARG A 22 -15.89 4.81 13.78
C ARG A 22 -15.69 3.80 12.67
N ASP A 23 -16.76 3.45 11.97
CA ASP A 23 -16.72 2.45 10.90
C ASP A 23 -16.15 3.03 9.59
N THR A 24 -14.83 3.18 9.55
CA THR A 24 -14.08 3.74 8.41
C THR A 24 -13.66 2.70 7.37
N ASN A 25 -13.79 1.40 7.68
CA ASN A 25 -13.45 0.33 6.74
C ASN A 25 -14.52 -0.79 6.65
N PRO A 26 -15.80 -0.43 6.40
CA PRO A 26 -16.88 -1.41 6.33
C PRO A 26 -16.70 -2.40 5.19
N GLU A 27 -16.18 -1.99 4.02
CA GLU A 27 -16.08 -2.85 2.86
C GLU A 27 -14.94 -3.87 2.99
N LEU A 28 -13.75 -3.44 3.43
CA LEU A 28 -12.60 -4.34 3.57
C LEU A 28 -12.86 -5.43 4.61
N ARG A 29 -13.62 -5.12 5.67
CA ARG A 29 -14.03 -6.10 6.70
C ARG A 29 -14.77 -7.30 6.10
N GLU A 30 -15.57 -7.09 5.06
CA GLU A 30 -16.34 -8.16 4.40
C GLU A 30 -15.51 -8.99 3.42
N ARG A 31 -14.30 -8.54 3.06
CA ARG A 31 -13.49 -9.14 2.00
C ARG A 31 -12.45 -10.15 2.48
N GLY A 32 -12.41 -10.42 3.78
CA GLY A 32 -11.53 -11.43 4.39
C GLY A 32 -10.06 -11.02 4.33
N VAL A 33 -9.79 -9.71 4.47
CA VAL A 33 -8.42 -9.19 4.55
C VAL A 33 -7.77 -9.60 5.87
N VAL A 34 -6.45 -9.79 5.85
CA VAL A 34 -5.64 -9.84 7.08
C VAL A 34 -5.08 -8.44 7.32
N TYR A 35 -5.46 -7.82 8.44
CA TYR A 35 -4.98 -6.50 8.85
C TYR A 35 -3.84 -6.64 9.87
N PHE A 36 -2.76 -5.89 9.70
CA PHE A 36 -1.57 -5.89 10.56
C PHE A 36 -1.59 -4.64 11.46
N PRO A 37 -2.17 -4.72 12.68
CA PRO A 37 -2.45 -3.56 13.51
C PRO A 37 -1.22 -2.90 14.15
N ASN A 38 -0.02 -3.45 13.95
CA ASN A 38 1.22 -2.94 14.56
C ASN A 38 2.28 -2.71 13.47
N THR A 39 1.98 -1.82 12.52
CA THR A 39 2.85 -1.56 11.36
C THR A 39 3.41 -0.14 11.37
N THR A 40 4.74 0.00 11.25
CA THR A 40 5.40 1.31 11.19
C THR A 40 5.96 1.64 9.80
N SER A 41 5.84 2.89 9.37
CA SER A 41 6.42 3.39 8.14
C SER A 41 7.94 3.53 8.21
N CYS A 42 8.60 3.61 7.05
CA CYS A 42 10.01 3.94 6.96
C CYS A 42 10.28 5.45 7.16
N GLY A 43 9.41 6.31 6.62
CA GLY A 43 9.49 7.76 6.74
C GLY A 43 8.18 8.36 7.26
N THR A 44 8.16 9.68 7.31
CA THR A 44 6.99 10.51 7.63
C THR A 44 6.60 11.41 6.46
N SER A 45 7.15 11.13 5.27
CA SER A 45 6.84 11.81 4.02
C SER A 45 7.01 10.84 2.86
N THR A 46 6.22 11.02 1.81
CA THR A 46 6.22 10.21 0.58
C THR A 46 7.62 10.09 -0.01
N ALA A 47 8.38 11.20 -0.05
CA ALA A 47 9.75 11.29 -0.57
C ALA A 47 10.77 10.38 0.15
N VAL A 48 10.49 9.94 1.38
CA VAL A 48 11.31 8.98 2.11
C VAL A 48 10.68 7.60 2.10
N SER A 49 9.39 7.51 2.39
CA SER A 49 8.68 6.25 2.58
C SER A 49 8.60 5.43 1.29
N ILE A 50 8.20 6.05 0.16
CA ILE A 50 8.06 5.34 -1.12
C ILE A 50 9.41 4.73 -1.57
N PRO A 51 10.51 5.50 -1.72
CA PRO A 51 11.80 4.91 -2.05
C PRO A 51 12.28 3.84 -1.06
N CYS A 52 12.05 4.04 0.23
CA CYS A 52 12.54 3.13 1.24
C CYS A 52 11.81 1.80 1.25
N MET A 53 10.47 1.79 1.25
CA MET A 53 9.68 0.55 1.36
C MET A 53 9.84 -0.36 0.14
N PHE A 54 10.12 0.21 -1.03
CA PHE A 54 10.46 -0.56 -2.22
C PHE A 54 11.93 -0.97 -2.29
N SER A 55 12.81 -0.43 -1.44
CA SER A 55 14.23 -0.76 -1.42
C SER A 55 14.53 -2.05 -0.64
N VAL A 56 15.70 -2.64 -0.88
CA VAL A 56 16.21 -3.78 -0.10
C VAL A 56 16.63 -3.38 1.33
N TYR A 57 16.71 -2.09 1.64
CA TYR A 57 17.23 -1.62 2.92
C TYR A 57 16.12 -1.46 3.95
N PRO A 58 16.24 -2.08 5.14
CA PRO A 58 15.42 -1.71 6.27
C PRO A 58 15.61 -0.22 6.62
N ARG A 59 14.60 0.41 7.21
CA ARG A 59 14.57 1.84 7.58
C ARG A 59 15.86 2.31 8.25
N ARG A 60 16.39 1.54 9.20
CA ARG A 60 17.60 1.90 9.95
C ARG A 60 18.87 1.95 9.09
N ALA A 61 18.87 1.26 7.96
CA ALA A 61 19.99 1.18 7.02
C ALA A 61 19.77 2.03 5.76
N TYR A 62 18.53 2.46 5.50
CA TYR A 62 18.16 3.25 4.34
C TYR A 62 18.77 4.67 4.40
N THR A 63 19.24 5.13 3.25
CA THR A 63 19.53 6.54 2.99
C THR A 63 19.07 6.86 1.58
N HIS A 64 18.70 8.12 1.31
CA HIS A 64 18.28 8.53 -0.04
C HIS A 64 19.31 8.15 -1.12
N ARG A 65 20.60 8.38 -0.83
CA ARG A 65 21.70 7.98 -1.72
C ARG A 65 21.71 6.48 -2.03
N LYS A 66 21.56 5.63 -1.00
CA LYS A 66 21.49 4.16 -1.21
C LYS A 66 20.28 3.77 -2.05
N GLY A 67 19.13 4.42 -1.84
CA GLY A 67 17.91 4.18 -2.63
C GLY A 67 18.10 4.52 -4.11
N LEU A 68 18.83 5.59 -4.43
CA LEU A 68 19.13 5.96 -5.82
C LEU A 68 20.18 5.06 -6.49
N GLU A 69 21.15 4.57 -5.73
CA GLU A 69 22.28 3.78 -6.24
C GLU A 69 22.02 2.27 -6.30
N THR A 70 20.88 1.79 -5.76
CA THR A 70 20.57 0.36 -5.65
C THR A 70 19.25 0.05 -6.34
N GLU A 71 19.22 -1.00 -7.14
CA GLU A 71 17.98 -1.56 -7.69
C GLU A 71 16.99 -1.92 -6.56
N ASN A 72 15.71 -1.66 -6.81
CA ASN A 72 14.62 -1.88 -5.86
C ASN A 72 13.82 -3.15 -6.23
N VAL A 73 12.78 -3.48 -5.47
CA VAL A 73 12.01 -4.72 -5.70
C VAL A 73 11.39 -4.79 -7.09
N LEU A 74 11.03 -3.66 -7.70
CA LEU A 74 10.46 -3.62 -9.05
C LEU A 74 11.47 -4.10 -10.09
N ASP A 75 12.74 -3.74 -9.92
CA ASP A 75 13.84 -4.19 -10.78
C ASP A 75 14.11 -5.69 -10.60
N VAL A 76 14.11 -6.17 -9.36
CA VAL A 76 14.32 -7.60 -9.08
C VAL A 76 13.20 -8.44 -9.71
N LEU A 77 11.96 -7.94 -9.68
CA LEU A 77 10.82 -8.58 -10.33
C LEU A 77 10.98 -8.63 -11.86
N THR A 78 11.43 -7.54 -12.49
CA THR A 78 11.64 -7.54 -13.95
C THR A 78 12.77 -8.47 -14.38
N HIS A 79 13.87 -8.54 -13.62
CA HIS A 79 14.94 -9.52 -13.82
C HIS A 79 14.44 -10.97 -13.71
N ALA A 80 13.37 -11.20 -12.94
CA ALA A 80 12.70 -12.48 -12.80
C ALA A 80 11.59 -12.73 -13.86
N ASN A 81 11.50 -11.91 -14.91
CA ASN A 81 10.47 -11.94 -15.96
C ASN A 81 9.04 -11.67 -15.46
N VAL A 82 8.87 -11.03 -14.30
CA VAL A 82 7.58 -10.53 -13.84
C VAL A 82 7.31 -9.20 -14.53
N SER A 83 6.13 -9.05 -15.14
CA SER A 83 5.71 -7.78 -15.75
C SER A 83 5.34 -6.79 -14.66
N VAL A 84 6.00 -5.62 -14.63
CA VAL A 84 5.74 -4.59 -13.62
C VAL A 84 5.14 -3.34 -14.27
N SER A 85 4.09 -2.79 -13.65
CA SER A 85 3.48 -1.51 -14.06
C SER A 85 3.15 -0.68 -12.83
N TRP A 86 3.29 0.65 -12.94
CA TRP A 86 2.95 1.61 -11.91
C TRP A 86 1.98 2.65 -12.45
N PHE A 87 0.82 2.78 -11.82
CA PHE A 87 -0.14 3.85 -12.05
C PHE A 87 -0.13 4.80 -10.87
N ASP A 88 0.19 6.04 -11.16
CA ASP A 88 0.40 7.08 -10.17
C ASP A 88 -0.74 8.09 -10.24
N ASN A 89 -1.43 8.27 -9.11
CA ASN A 89 -2.40 9.34 -8.90
C ASN A 89 -1.95 10.33 -7.82
N ASP A 90 -0.71 10.24 -7.38
CA ASP A 90 -0.17 11.06 -6.30
C ASP A 90 0.84 12.08 -6.84
N THR A 91 2.01 12.22 -6.23
CA THR A 91 3.03 13.23 -6.53
C THR A 91 4.25 12.65 -7.26
N GLY A 92 4.17 11.37 -7.63
CA GLY A 92 5.20 10.64 -8.37
C GLY A 92 5.89 9.54 -7.56
N SER A 93 6.77 8.80 -8.24
CA SER A 93 7.38 7.57 -7.70
C SER A 93 8.75 7.77 -7.06
N TYR A 94 9.30 8.99 -7.04
CA TYR A 94 10.61 9.30 -6.44
C TYR A 94 11.74 8.36 -6.91
N HIS A 95 11.88 8.20 -8.23
CA HIS A 95 12.88 7.34 -8.89
C HIS A 95 12.71 5.83 -8.70
N VAL A 96 11.68 5.37 -7.97
CA VAL A 96 11.41 3.93 -7.81
C VAL A 96 11.08 3.27 -9.16
N THR A 97 10.50 4.02 -10.09
CA THR A 97 10.00 3.47 -11.37
C THR A 97 10.89 3.77 -12.57
N ASP A 98 12.12 4.24 -12.39
CA ASP A 98 13.00 4.69 -13.49
C ASP A 98 13.28 3.61 -14.56
N ARG A 99 13.03 2.34 -14.24
CA ARG A 99 13.32 1.16 -15.09
C ARG A 99 12.11 0.28 -15.36
N VAL A 100 10.90 0.71 -15.00
CA VAL A 100 9.65 -0.04 -15.23
C VAL A 100 8.57 0.84 -15.86
N ALA A 101 7.50 0.22 -16.36
CA ALA A 101 6.40 0.97 -16.98
C ALA A 101 5.69 1.85 -15.92
N TYR A 102 5.64 3.16 -16.18
CA TYR A 102 5.06 4.17 -15.29
C TYR A 102 4.06 5.04 -16.04
N GLN A 103 2.96 5.41 -15.38
CA GLN A 103 1.98 6.35 -15.89
C GLN A 103 1.49 7.29 -14.80
N PHE A 104 1.63 8.59 -15.04
CA PHE A 104 1.10 9.65 -14.19
C PHE A 104 -0.30 10.04 -14.65
N LEU A 105 -1.33 9.56 -13.94
CA LEU A 105 -2.73 9.68 -14.34
C LEU A 105 -3.28 11.12 -14.29
N PRO A 106 -2.87 12.01 -13.36
CA PRO A 106 -3.39 13.38 -13.32
C PRO A 106 -3.15 14.17 -14.61
N SER A 107 -2.10 13.82 -15.38
CA SER A 107 -1.83 14.43 -16.70
C SER A 107 -2.93 14.20 -17.75
N SER A 108 -3.79 13.18 -17.55
CA SER A 108 -4.92 12.91 -18.44
C SER A 108 -6.02 13.96 -18.34
N ALA A 109 -6.08 14.71 -17.22
CA ALA A 109 -7.12 15.69 -16.92
C ALA A 109 -8.55 15.17 -17.15
N ASP A 110 -8.80 13.89 -16.87
CA ASP A 110 -10.12 13.28 -17.08
C ASP A 110 -11.15 13.88 -16.13
N SER A 111 -12.07 14.70 -16.67
CA SER A 111 -13.11 15.41 -15.91
C SER A 111 -14.05 14.51 -15.08
N ARG A 112 -14.07 13.19 -15.33
CA ARG A 112 -14.81 12.23 -14.48
C ARG A 112 -14.20 12.11 -13.08
N PHE A 113 -12.89 12.32 -12.95
CA PHE A 113 -12.13 12.07 -11.72
C PHE A 113 -11.29 13.26 -11.28
N CYS A 114 -10.86 14.11 -12.21
CA CYS A 114 -9.86 15.13 -12.00
C CYS A 114 -10.47 16.53 -11.88
N LYS A 115 -9.97 17.29 -10.91
CA LYS A 115 -10.31 18.69 -10.69
C LYS A 115 -9.09 19.42 -10.13
N ASP A 116 -8.80 20.60 -10.68
CA ASP A 116 -7.73 21.48 -10.19
C ASP A 116 -6.33 20.83 -10.12
N GLY A 117 -6.06 19.87 -11.02
CA GLY A 117 -4.76 19.19 -11.13
C GLY A 117 -4.61 17.92 -10.28
N GLU A 118 -5.58 17.61 -9.42
CA GLU A 118 -5.64 16.39 -8.63
C GLU A 118 -6.82 15.52 -9.10
N CYS A 119 -6.77 14.21 -8.85
CA CYS A 119 -7.87 13.31 -9.21
C CYS A 119 -8.29 12.42 -8.04
N LEU A 120 -9.57 12.06 -8.01
CA LEU A 120 -10.07 10.99 -7.14
C LEU A 120 -9.46 9.65 -7.56
N ASP A 121 -9.09 8.83 -6.57
CA ASP A 121 -8.43 7.52 -6.78
C ASP A 121 -9.26 6.50 -7.60
N ALA A 122 -10.54 6.78 -7.88
CA ALA A 122 -11.33 5.97 -8.82
C ALA A 122 -10.71 5.93 -10.24
N ILE A 123 -9.88 6.91 -10.60
CA ILE A 123 -9.12 6.87 -11.86
C ILE A 123 -8.15 5.67 -11.94
N LEU A 124 -7.61 5.23 -10.80
CA LEU A 124 -6.76 4.03 -10.73
C LEU A 124 -7.55 2.77 -11.08
N LEU A 125 -8.82 2.69 -10.64
CA LEU A 125 -9.72 1.57 -10.94
C LEU A 125 -10.10 1.52 -12.42
N ASP A 126 -10.39 2.67 -13.03
CA ASP A 126 -10.67 2.79 -14.47
C ASP A 126 -9.46 2.34 -15.30
N ARG A 127 -8.25 2.78 -14.90
CA ARG A 127 -7.03 2.36 -15.59
C ARG A 127 -6.70 0.89 -15.39
N MET A 128 -6.92 0.36 -14.19
CA MET A 128 -6.71 -1.06 -13.86
C MET A 128 -7.57 -1.97 -14.75
N ASP A 129 -8.82 -1.62 -15.05
CA ASP A 129 -9.69 -2.45 -15.91
C ASP A 129 -9.09 -2.64 -17.31
N SER A 130 -8.55 -1.57 -17.90
CA SER A 130 -7.88 -1.63 -19.19
C SER A 130 -6.61 -2.50 -19.12
N TRP A 131 -5.81 -2.34 -18.06
CA TRP A 131 -4.57 -3.07 -17.88
C TRP A 131 -4.81 -4.58 -17.68
N LEU A 132 -5.82 -4.98 -16.89
CA LEU A 132 -6.16 -6.38 -16.64
C LEU A 132 -6.47 -7.16 -17.92
N SER A 133 -6.96 -6.50 -18.97
CA SER A 133 -7.21 -7.13 -20.28
C SER A 133 -5.94 -7.51 -21.04
N THR A 134 -4.80 -6.94 -20.65
CA THR A 134 -3.49 -7.13 -21.30
C THR A 134 -2.58 -8.11 -20.57
N VAL A 135 -2.94 -8.55 -19.36
CA VAL A 135 -2.14 -9.44 -18.52
C VAL A 135 -2.07 -10.84 -19.14
N LYS A 136 -0.86 -11.35 -19.35
CA LYS A 136 -0.60 -12.67 -19.99
C LYS A 136 0.24 -13.64 -19.15
N GLY A 137 0.74 -13.19 -18.00
CA GLY A 137 1.62 -13.97 -17.14
C GLY A 137 1.82 -13.27 -15.79
N ASP A 138 2.85 -13.70 -15.05
CA ASP A 138 3.14 -13.14 -13.74
C ASP A 138 3.37 -11.64 -13.83
N SER A 139 2.59 -10.90 -13.05
CA SER A 139 2.53 -9.46 -13.11
C SER A 139 2.37 -8.86 -11.72
N VAL A 140 2.99 -7.70 -11.52
CA VAL A 140 2.81 -6.83 -10.37
C VAL A 140 2.34 -5.46 -10.87
N LEU A 141 1.20 -5.01 -10.35
CA LEU A 141 0.68 -3.67 -10.60
C LEU A 141 0.77 -2.85 -9.32
N ILE A 142 1.33 -1.66 -9.41
CA ILE A 142 1.32 -0.69 -8.32
C ILE A 142 0.27 0.37 -8.64
N LEU A 143 -0.61 0.62 -7.68
CA LEU A 143 -1.56 1.71 -7.68
C LEU A 143 -1.15 2.67 -6.56
N HIS A 144 -0.60 3.83 -6.92
CA HIS A 144 -0.16 4.85 -5.97
C HIS A 144 -1.27 5.88 -5.80
N GLN A 145 -1.89 5.87 -4.62
CA GLN A 145 -3.07 6.64 -4.28
C GLN A 145 -2.72 8.06 -3.84
N LEU A 146 -3.59 9.02 -4.12
CA LEU A 146 -3.59 10.31 -3.42
C LEU A 146 -4.18 10.16 -2.00
N GLY A 147 -4.99 9.12 -1.78
CA GLY A 147 -5.35 8.62 -0.45
C GLY A 147 -5.95 9.70 0.44
N SER A 148 -5.30 9.94 1.58
CA SER A 148 -5.73 10.93 2.57
C SER A 148 -4.88 12.21 2.55
N HIS A 149 -4.25 12.54 1.42
CA HIS A 149 -3.37 13.71 1.30
C HIS A 149 -4.08 15.02 1.67
N GLY A 150 -3.50 15.73 2.64
CA GLY A 150 -3.94 17.03 3.13
C GLY A 150 -3.33 18.23 2.39
N PRO A 151 -3.68 19.47 2.76
CA PRO A 151 -4.70 19.82 3.75
C PRO A 151 -6.14 19.69 3.21
N ALA A 152 -6.31 19.48 1.90
CA ALA A 152 -7.61 19.40 1.24
C ALA A 152 -8.27 18.01 1.36
N TYR A 153 -8.38 17.45 2.56
CA TYR A 153 -8.97 16.09 2.78
C TYR A 153 -10.34 15.94 2.11
N PHE A 154 -11.11 17.02 2.10
CA PHE A 154 -12.45 17.09 1.51
C PHE A 154 -12.52 16.87 -0.01
N SER A 155 -11.38 16.97 -0.69
CA SER A 155 -11.21 16.72 -2.13
C SER A 155 -10.75 15.29 -2.42
N ARG A 156 -10.58 14.45 -1.39
CA ARG A 156 -10.15 13.04 -1.52
C ARG A 156 -11.30 12.08 -1.74
N TYR A 157 -12.53 12.50 -1.51
CA TYR A 157 -13.72 11.66 -1.61
C TYR A 157 -14.87 12.39 -2.32
N PRO A 158 -15.72 11.68 -3.09
CA PRO A 158 -16.93 12.27 -3.64
C PRO A 158 -18.01 12.41 -2.56
N ASN A 159 -19.07 13.14 -2.86
CA ASN A 159 -20.14 13.43 -1.88
C ASN A 159 -20.80 12.19 -1.28
N ASP A 160 -20.88 11.08 -2.03
CA ASP A 160 -21.45 9.82 -1.55
C ASP A 160 -20.64 9.21 -0.38
N PHE A 161 -19.37 9.60 -0.23
CA PHE A 161 -18.48 9.18 0.86
C PHE A 161 -18.36 10.22 1.97
N ARG A 162 -19.16 11.29 1.92
CA ARG A 162 -19.23 12.31 2.97
C ARG A 162 -20.14 11.85 4.13
N HIS A 163 -19.73 10.78 4.81
CA HIS A 163 -20.50 10.14 5.87
C HIS A 163 -20.38 10.84 7.22
N PHE A 164 -19.16 11.20 7.62
CA PHE A 164 -18.90 11.92 8.85
C PHE A 164 -19.06 13.42 8.61
N ALA A 165 -20.06 14.03 9.24
CA ALA A 165 -20.41 15.44 9.05
C ALA A 165 -20.71 16.14 10.40
N PRO A 166 -20.49 17.47 10.51
CA PRO A 166 -19.87 18.34 9.50
C PRO A 166 -18.39 18.02 9.28
N ASP A 167 -17.91 18.12 8.05
CA ASP A 167 -16.52 17.93 7.64
C ASP A 167 -15.88 19.28 7.27
N CYS A 168 -14.57 19.40 7.43
CA CYS A 168 -13.85 20.60 7.02
C CYS A 168 -13.84 20.71 5.50
N ARG A 169 -14.32 21.82 4.94
CA ARG A 169 -14.37 22.06 3.48
C ARG A 169 -13.43 23.19 3.04
N ALA A 170 -12.31 23.35 3.75
CA ALA A 170 -11.32 24.40 3.53
C ALA A 170 -9.91 23.82 3.53
N ASN A 171 -9.00 24.46 2.79
CA ASN A 171 -7.57 24.13 2.84
C ASN A 171 -6.87 24.73 4.07
N ASP A 172 -7.46 25.77 4.66
CA ASP A 172 -6.98 26.38 5.89
C ASP A 172 -7.62 25.68 7.09
N PHE A 173 -6.83 24.88 7.82
CA PHE A 173 -7.28 24.22 9.03
C PHE A 173 -7.76 25.20 10.12
N GLY A 174 -7.26 26.44 10.13
CA GLY A 174 -7.72 27.47 11.06
C GLY A 174 -9.19 27.88 10.87
N ALA A 175 -9.77 27.58 9.70
CA ALA A 175 -11.17 27.84 9.38
C ALA A 175 -12.12 26.73 9.88
N CYS A 176 -11.59 25.63 10.42
CA CYS A 176 -12.34 24.46 10.82
C CYS A 176 -12.03 24.07 12.28
N SER A 177 -12.99 23.44 12.95
CA SER A 177 -12.70 22.74 14.20
C SER A 177 -11.88 21.47 13.94
N THR A 178 -11.11 21.03 14.95
CA THR A 178 -10.39 19.74 14.90
C THR A 178 -11.33 18.57 14.59
N GLN A 179 -12.59 18.62 15.05
CA GLN A 179 -13.57 17.58 14.77
C GLN A 179 -14.01 17.57 13.31
N GLU A 180 -14.17 18.73 12.67
CA GLU A 180 -14.48 18.84 11.24
C GLU A 180 -13.31 18.35 10.37
N ILE A 181 -12.08 18.68 10.74
CA ILE A 181 -10.87 18.17 10.07
C ILE A 181 -10.83 16.64 10.17
N LYS A 182 -11.02 16.10 11.38
CA LYS A 182 -11.07 14.67 11.61
C LYS A 182 -12.20 13.98 10.86
N ASN A 183 -13.38 14.60 10.75
CA ASN A 183 -14.48 14.06 9.97
C ASN A 183 -14.14 14.02 8.47
N ALA A 184 -13.48 15.06 7.93
CA ALA A 184 -13.02 15.05 6.55
C ALA A 184 -11.96 13.95 6.32
N TYR A 185 -11.03 13.80 7.25
CA TYR A 185 -10.03 12.72 7.21
C TYR A 185 -10.68 11.33 7.27
N ASP A 186 -11.61 11.07 8.19
CA ASP A 186 -12.31 9.78 8.28
C ASP A 186 -13.09 9.44 6.99
N ASN A 187 -13.62 10.46 6.29
CA ASN A 187 -14.27 10.27 4.98
C ASN A 187 -13.26 9.91 3.88
N SER A 188 -12.01 10.41 3.92
CA SER A 188 -10.97 9.97 2.98
C SER A 188 -10.54 8.53 3.27
N ILE A 189 -10.46 8.11 4.54
CA ILE A 189 -10.23 6.71 4.90
C ILE A 189 -11.37 5.80 4.40
N LEU A 190 -12.62 6.23 4.57
CA LEU A 190 -13.78 5.50 4.04
C LEU A 190 -13.74 5.35 2.52
N TYR A 191 -13.26 6.36 1.80
CA TYR A 191 -13.08 6.24 0.36
C TYR A 191 -11.89 5.35 0.00
N THR A 192 -10.78 5.40 0.75
CA THR A 192 -9.67 4.43 0.59
C THR A 192 -10.16 2.99 0.80
N ASP A 193 -11.00 2.73 1.80
CA ASP A 193 -11.66 1.44 2.03
C ASP A 193 -12.39 0.94 0.78
N HIS A 194 -13.20 1.81 0.17
CA HIS A 194 -13.90 1.51 -1.07
C HIS A 194 -12.93 1.21 -2.23
N ILE A 195 -11.93 2.06 -2.46
CA ILE A 195 -11.00 1.88 -3.59
C ILE A 195 -10.25 0.55 -3.46
N VAL A 196 -9.68 0.24 -2.30
CA VAL A 196 -8.95 -1.03 -2.09
C VAL A 196 -9.90 -2.22 -2.19
N SER A 197 -11.13 -2.08 -1.69
CA SER A 197 -12.17 -3.10 -1.82
C SER A 197 -12.54 -3.38 -3.29
N GLN A 198 -12.66 -2.35 -4.12
CA GLN A 198 -12.91 -2.50 -5.55
C GLN A 198 -11.73 -3.14 -6.28
N VAL A 199 -10.48 -2.88 -5.86
CA VAL A 199 -9.30 -3.61 -6.39
C VAL A 199 -9.45 -5.11 -6.13
N ILE A 200 -9.77 -5.50 -4.88
CA ILE A 200 -9.99 -6.90 -4.51
C ILE A 200 -11.13 -7.51 -5.33
N ASP A 201 -12.26 -6.81 -5.47
CA ASP A 201 -13.42 -7.33 -6.19
C ASP A 201 -13.15 -7.49 -7.69
N LYS A 202 -12.37 -6.60 -8.30
CA LYS A 202 -11.91 -6.75 -9.70
C LYS A 202 -11.04 -7.99 -9.89
N LEU A 203 -10.21 -8.37 -8.89
CA LEU A 203 -9.44 -9.61 -8.93
C LEU A 203 -10.33 -10.84 -8.70
N LYS A 204 -11.24 -10.79 -7.72
CA LYS A 204 -12.22 -11.86 -7.46
C LYS A 204 -13.07 -12.16 -8.69
N ALA A 205 -13.52 -11.14 -9.42
CA ALA A 205 -14.27 -11.30 -10.66
C ALA A 205 -13.49 -12.01 -11.79
N ARG A 206 -12.17 -12.15 -11.64
CA ARG A 206 -11.27 -12.80 -12.60
C ARG A 206 -10.56 -14.03 -12.00
N SER A 207 -11.05 -14.56 -10.87
CA SER A 207 -10.41 -15.69 -10.17
C SER A 207 -10.35 -16.99 -10.99
N SER A 208 -11.10 -17.10 -12.09
CA SER A 208 -10.99 -18.22 -13.03
C SER A 208 -9.74 -18.18 -13.91
N THR A 209 -9.11 -17.02 -14.06
CA THR A 209 -7.94 -16.81 -14.93
C THR A 209 -6.76 -16.15 -14.22
N ILE A 210 -6.99 -15.53 -13.06
CA ILE A 210 -5.97 -14.80 -12.30
C ILE A 210 -5.95 -15.30 -10.86
N ALA A 211 -4.83 -15.91 -10.48
CA ALA A 211 -4.45 -16.10 -9.09
C ALA A 211 -3.96 -14.76 -8.53
N GLY A 212 -4.81 -14.05 -7.80
CA GLY A 212 -4.62 -12.67 -7.37
C GLY A 212 -4.24 -12.51 -5.90
N SER A 213 -3.45 -11.50 -5.59
CA SER A 213 -3.31 -10.95 -4.24
C SER A 213 -3.32 -9.43 -4.26
N VAL A 214 -3.69 -8.83 -3.14
CA VAL A 214 -3.63 -7.38 -2.90
C VAL A 214 -2.82 -7.14 -1.63
N ILE A 215 -1.89 -6.20 -1.70
CA ILE A 215 -1.17 -5.63 -0.56
C ILE A 215 -1.55 -4.15 -0.52
N TYR A 216 -2.08 -3.65 0.60
CA TYR A 216 -2.26 -2.22 0.82
C TYR A 216 -1.46 -1.80 2.03
N LEU A 217 -0.67 -0.74 1.89
CA LEU A 217 0.03 -0.09 2.99
C LEU A 217 0.10 1.41 2.74
N SER A 218 -0.13 2.22 3.78
CA SER A 218 0.14 3.66 3.68
C SER A 218 1.63 3.93 3.77
N ASP A 219 2.08 4.97 3.07
CA ASP A 219 3.46 5.42 3.06
C ASP A 219 3.85 6.09 4.41
N HIS A 220 2.96 6.87 5.02
CA HIS A 220 3.02 7.39 6.37
C HIS A 220 1.62 7.72 6.88
N GLY A 221 1.54 8.18 8.13
CA GLY A 221 0.29 8.69 8.72
C GLY A 221 0.21 10.22 8.72
N GLU A 222 -0.64 10.79 9.58
CA GLU A 222 -0.98 12.22 9.59
C GLU A 222 -1.28 12.75 10.99
N SER A 223 -0.76 13.93 11.33
CA SER A 223 -1.23 14.67 12.51
C SER A 223 -2.45 15.54 12.16
N LEU A 224 -3.49 15.52 13.00
CA LEU A 224 -4.77 16.19 12.77
C LEU A 224 -5.08 17.27 13.82
N GLY A 225 -4.05 17.78 14.51
CA GLY A 225 -4.14 18.81 15.53
C GLY A 225 -3.70 18.37 16.91
N GLU A 226 -3.34 17.09 17.10
CA GLU A 226 -2.81 16.58 18.37
C GLU A 226 -1.57 17.39 18.77
N HIS A 227 -1.59 17.95 19.98
CA HIS A 227 -0.52 18.83 20.49
C HIS A 227 -0.19 20.04 19.58
N GLY A 228 -1.15 20.48 18.75
CA GLY A 228 -0.97 21.56 17.80
C GLY A 228 -0.20 21.17 16.53
N LEU A 229 0.09 19.89 16.33
CA LEU A 229 0.72 19.37 15.12
C LEU A 229 -0.33 19.05 14.08
N TYR A 230 -0.09 19.49 12.85
CA TYR A 230 -0.88 19.16 11.68
C TYR A 230 0.04 18.64 10.58
N LEU A 231 -0.54 17.94 9.61
CA LEU A 231 0.18 17.35 8.49
C LEU A 231 1.23 16.32 8.96
N HIS A 232 2.21 16.07 8.11
CA HIS A 232 3.26 15.09 8.28
C HIS A 232 4.65 15.69 8.02
N GLY A 233 5.68 14.86 7.90
CA GLY A 233 7.05 15.29 7.68
C GLY A 233 7.83 15.64 8.95
N ALA A 234 7.32 15.30 10.13
CA ALA A 234 8.10 15.44 11.36
C ALA A 234 9.35 14.55 11.30
N PRO A 235 10.53 15.01 11.76
CA PRO A 235 11.71 14.16 11.82
C PRO A 235 11.41 12.87 12.57
N TYR A 236 11.66 11.71 11.95
CA TYR A 236 11.20 10.39 12.46
C TYR A 236 11.53 10.14 13.94
N VAL A 237 12.67 10.61 14.43
CA VAL A 237 13.10 10.47 15.84
C VAL A 237 12.21 11.19 16.86
N PHE A 238 11.42 12.17 16.41
CA PHE A 238 10.47 12.95 17.22
C PHE A 238 9.05 12.88 16.68
N ALA A 239 8.81 12.11 15.62
CA ALA A 239 7.51 12.02 14.99
C ALA A 239 6.51 11.31 15.92
N PRO A 240 5.28 11.82 16.05
CA PRO A 240 4.26 11.15 16.82
C PRO A 240 3.85 9.83 16.16
N SER A 241 3.20 8.93 16.91
CA SER A 241 2.70 7.67 16.35
C SER A 241 1.73 7.93 15.20
N GLN A 242 0.96 9.03 15.26
CA GLN A 242 0.03 9.43 14.20
C GLN A 242 0.67 9.56 12.83
N GLN A 243 1.97 9.90 12.73
CA GLN A 243 2.69 10.00 11.45
C GLN A 243 3.46 8.73 11.07
N THR A 244 3.67 7.79 12.00
CA THR A 244 4.56 6.62 11.79
C THR A 244 3.82 5.29 11.86
N HIS A 245 2.66 5.23 12.51
CA HIS A 245 1.82 4.05 12.64
C HIS A 245 0.82 4.00 11.49
N VAL A 246 1.04 3.08 10.54
CA VAL A 246 0.35 3.05 9.25
C VAL A 246 -0.52 1.81 9.10
N PRO A 247 -1.66 1.89 8.39
CA PRO A 247 -2.45 0.73 8.06
C PRO A 247 -1.68 -0.16 7.09
N PHE A 248 -1.76 -1.46 7.31
CA PHE A 248 -1.22 -2.47 6.42
C PHE A 248 -2.16 -3.66 6.40
N LEU A 249 -2.53 -4.12 5.20
CA LEU A 249 -3.36 -5.30 5.02
C LEU A 249 -2.98 -6.07 3.77
N VAL A 250 -3.39 -7.34 3.76
CA VAL A 250 -3.26 -8.20 2.60
C VAL A 250 -4.55 -8.98 2.35
N TRP A 251 -4.79 -9.25 1.09
CA TRP A 251 -5.81 -10.18 0.62
C TRP A 251 -5.17 -11.16 -0.36
N ILE A 252 -5.49 -12.45 -0.24
CA ILE A 252 -4.99 -13.50 -1.13
C ILE A 252 -6.20 -14.28 -1.63
N ALA A 253 -6.33 -14.44 -2.94
CA ALA A 253 -7.40 -15.23 -3.54
C ALA A 253 -7.32 -16.71 -3.11
N ASP A 254 -8.46 -17.37 -2.93
CA ASP A 254 -8.52 -18.74 -2.41
C ASP A 254 -7.73 -19.76 -3.26
N ASP A 255 -7.69 -19.57 -4.56
CA ASP A 255 -6.90 -20.40 -5.48
C ASP A 255 -5.40 -20.20 -5.26
N LEU A 256 -4.94 -18.96 -5.07
CA LEU A 256 -3.56 -18.65 -4.70
C LEU A 256 -3.21 -19.15 -3.29
N GLN A 257 -4.14 -19.07 -2.34
CA GLN A 257 -3.94 -19.67 -1.01
C GLN A 257 -3.65 -21.17 -1.10
N ARG A 258 -4.45 -21.89 -1.91
CA ARG A 258 -4.30 -23.35 -2.10
C ARG A 258 -3.04 -23.70 -2.89
N SER A 259 -2.79 -23.07 -4.03
CA SER A 259 -1.67 -23.40 -4.91
C SER A 259 -0.32 -22.95 -4.34
N GLY A 260 -0.28 -21.78 -3.70
CA GLY A 260 0.90 -21.24 -3.02
C GLY A 260 1.12 -21.79 -1.61
N GLY A 261 0.14 -22.50 -1.04
CA GLY A 261 0.24 -23.11 0.29
C GLY A 261 0.19 -22.12 1.45
N PHE A 262 -0.49 -20.98 1.27
CA PHE A 262 -0.67 -19.96 2.31
C PHE A 262 -1.70 -20.41 3.35
N ASP A 263 -1.28 -20.47 4.61
CA ASP A 263 -2.14 -20.71 5.77
C ASP A 263 -2.64 -19.36 6.32
N MET A 264 -3.85 -18.97 5.91
CA MET A 264 -4.43 -17.69 6.32
C MET A 264 -4.71 -17.61 7.82
N GLY A 265 -5.02 -18.74 8.47
CA GLY A 265 -5.18 -18.78 9.92
C GLY A 265 -3.87 -18.57 10.66
N CYS A 266 -2.75 -19.07 10.13
CA CYS A 266 -1.41 -18.73 10.61
C CYS A 266 -1.12 -17.24 10.40
N LEU A 267 -1.43 -16.70 9.21
CA LEU A 267 -1.14 -15.30 8.89
C LEU A 267 -1.89 -14.35 9.84
N ASP A 268 -3.17 -14.59 10.06
CA ASP A 268 -4.02 -13.84 10.99
C ASP A 268 -3.48 -13.84 12.42
N ARG A 269 -3.11 -15.01 12.96
CA ARG A 269 -2.48 -15.12 14.30
C ARG A 269 -1.15 -14.37 14.40
N ASN A 270 -0.40 -14.26 13.31
CA ASN A 270 0.88 -13.54 13.27
C ASN A 270 0.73 -12.06 12.92
N ALA A 271 -0.48 -11.59 12.57
CA ALA A 271 -0.70 -10.22 12.13
C ALA A 271 -0.48 -9.20 13.25
N ALA A 272 -0.70 -9.60 14.51
CA ALA A 272 -0.44 -8.77 15.68
C ALA A 272 1.05 -8.58 15.99
N LEU A 273 1.96 -9.35 15.38
CA LEU A 273 3.40 -9.14 15.57
C LEU A 273 3.84 -7.85 14.88
N PRO A 274 4.85 -7.13 15.42
CA PRO A 274 5.34 -5.90 14.80
C PRO A 274 5.74 -6.10 13.34
N LYS A 275 5.27 -5.19 12.49
CA LYS A 275 5.61 -5.08 11.07
C LYS A 275 6.14 -3.69 10.77
N SER A 276 6.77 -3.55 9.62
CA SER A 276 7.15 -2.26 9.08
C SER A 276 7.21 -2.33 7.56
N HIS A 277 7.44 -1.18 6.94
CA HIS A 277 7.81 -1.10 5.53
C HIS A 277 9.01 -1.97 5.14
N ASP A 278 9.87 -2.33 6.08
CA ASP A 278 11.00 -3.26 5.86
C ASP A 278 10.52 -4.63 5.35
N ASN A 279 9.26 -4.96 5.58
CA ASN A 279 8.67 -6.22 5.14
C ASN A 279 8.26 -6.24 3.66
N LEU A 280 7.99 -5.09 3.03
CA LEU A 280 7.37 -5.05 1.70
C LEU A 280 8.24 -5.74 0.65
N PHE A 281 9.51 -5.35 0.54
CA PHE A 281 10.46 -5.88 -0.44
C PHE A 281 10.47 -7.42 -0.45
N HIS A 282 10.66 -8.02 0.72
CA HIS A 282 10.79 -9.47 0.83
C HIS A 282 9.44 -10.20 0.70
N SER A 283 8.36 -9.61 1.19
CA SER A 283 7.01 -10.20 1.09
C SER A 283 6.51 -10.25 -0.35
N VAL A 284 6.82 -9.24 -1.16
CA VAL A 284 6.48 -9.22 -2.59
C VAL A 284 7.26 -10.30 -3.35
N LEU A 285 8.56 -10.45 -3.08
CA LEU A 285 9.37 -11.53 -3.67
C LEU A 285 8.83 -12.92 -3.29
N GLY A 286 8.46 -13.10 -2.01
CA GLY A 286 7.87 -14.35 -1.50
C GLY A 286 6.51 -14.68 -2.12
N LEU A 287 5.64 -13.69 -2.34
CA LEU A 287 4.36 -13.87 -3.04
C LEU A 287 4.53 -14.23 -4.51
N MET A 288 5.52 -13.63 -5.17
CA MET A 288 5.80 -13.85 -6.59
C MET A 288 6.72 -15.06 -6.83
N ASP A 289 7.07 -15.80 -5.78
CA ASP A 289 7.94 -16.99 -5.82
C ASP A 289 9.31 -16.73 -6.49
N VAL A 290 9.86 -15.52 -6.32
CA VAL A 290 11.12 -15.12 -6.94
C VAL A 290 12.32 -15.61 -6.13
N SER A 291 13.15 -16.45 -6.75
CA SER A 291 14.40 -16.93 -6.15
C SER A 291 15.55 -15.94 -6.36
N THR A 292 16.09 -15.40 -5.27
CA THR A 292 17.20 -14.44 -5.32
C THR A 292 18.00 -14.41 -4.02
N LYS A 293 19.28 -14.01 -4.10
CA LYS A 293 20.18 -13.89 -2.94
C LYS A 293 19.83 -12.74 -2.01
N VAL A 294 19.08 -11.75 -2.48
CA VAL A 294 18.67 -10.59 -1.66
C VAL A 294 17.37 -10.84 -0.89
N TYR A 295 16.72 -12.00 -1.06
CA TYR A 295 15.53 -12.35 -0.31
C TYR A 295 15.90 -12.79 1.12
N ASP A 296 15.25 -12.18 2.11
CA ASP A 296 15.37 -12.52 3.52
C ASP A 296 14.00 -13.03 4.03
N PRO A 297 13.85 -14.35 4.30
CA PRO A 297 12.60 -14.92 4.77
C PRO A 297 12.21 -14.47 6.18
N THR A 298 13.10 -13.80 6.92
CA THR A 298 12.76 -13.22 8.23
C THR A 298 11.97 -11.92 8.12
N LEU A 299 12.08 -11.25 6.96
CA LEU A 299 11.34 -10.03 6.63
C LEU A 299 10.12 -10.29 5.73
N ASP A 300 9.95 -11.49 5.19
CA ASP A 300 8.74 -11.92 4.50
C ASP A 300 7.63 -12.30 5.50
N ILE A 301 6.50 -11.58 5.46
CA ILE A 301 5.37 -11.81 6.36
C ILE A 301 4.67 -13.17 6.14
N PHE A 302 4.83 -13.77 4.96
CA PHE A 302 4.20 -15.02 4.57
C PHE A 302 5.08 -16.24 4.85
N ALA A 303 6.40 -16.06 4.97
CA ALA A 303 7.37 -17.18 5.00
C ALA A 303 7.07 -18.23 6.08
N LYS A 304 6.64 -17.82 7.28
CA LYS A 304 6.29 -18.74 8.38
C LYS A 304 4.92 -19.41 8.21
N CYS A 305 4.07 -18.85 7.37
CA CYS A 305 2.69 -19.28 7.12
C CYS A 305 2.52 -19.90 5.73
N ARG A 306 3.61 -20.21 5.04
CA ARG A 306 3.60 -20.93 3.76
C ARG A 306 4.07 -22.36 3.99
N ARG A 307 3.26 -23.35 3.63
CA ARG A 307 3.63 -24.77 3.80
C ARG A 307 4.81 -25.09 2.89
N ARG A 308 5.89 -25.68 3.45
CA ARG A 308 7.06 -26.13 2.69
C ARG A 308 6.64 -27.24 1.71
N GLY A 309 6.69 -26.93 0.42
CA GLY A 309 6.30 -27.86 -0.65
C GLY A 309 6.37 -27.25 -2.06
N THR A 310 6.36 -25.93 -2.19
CA THR A 310 6.67 -25.21 -3.43
C THR A 310 8.06 -24.60 -3.32
N ASN A 311 8.81 -24.55 -4.41
CA ASN A 311 10.18 -24.03 -4.50
C ASN A 311 10.26 -22.55 -4.08
N LEU A 312 10.18 -22.26 -2.79
CA LEU A 312 10.59 -20.97 -2.25
C LEU A 312 12.04 -20.72 -2.66
N ALA A 313 12.39 -19.45 -2.76
CA ALA A 313 13.74 -18.90 -2.83
C ALA A 313 14.65 -19.48 -1.72
N ASP A 314 15.10 -20.72 -1.87
CA ASP A 314 15.98 -21.36 -0.92
C ASP A 314 17.39 -20.88 -1.26
N ALA A 315 17.88 -19.92 -0.49
CA ALA A 315 19.27 -19.46 -0.57
C ALA A 315 20.30 -20.59 -0.29
N ARG A 316 19.84 -21.81 0.01
CA ARG A 316 20.68 -22.97 0.37
C ARG A 316 21.04 -23.91 -0.78
N SER A 317 20.57 -23.72 -2.02
CA SER A 317 20.93 -24.62 -3.12
C SER A 317 22.17 -24.18 -3.92
N VAL A 318 23.25 -23.77 -3.25
CA VAL A 318 24.62 -23.81 -3.81
C VAL A 318 25.55 -24.41 -2.77
N SER A 319 25.38 -25.71 -2.52
CA SER A 319 26.47 -26.54 -2.00
C SER A 319 27.47 -26.69 -3.15
N MET A 320 28.61 -26.01 -3.05
CA MET A 320 29.76 -26.26 -3.92
C MET A 320 30.17 -27.72 -3.76
N ALA A 321 29.92 -28.52 -4.79
CA ALA A 321 30.56 -29.80 -4.99
C ALA A 321 31.72 -29.58 -5.97
N GLY A 322 32.94 -29.93 -5.53
CA GLY A 322 34.13 -30.07 -6.37
C GLY A 322 35.10 -28.90 -6.31
#